data_AF-A0A914PHA7-F1
#
_entry.id   AF-A0A914PHA7-F1
#
_cell.length_a   1.000
_cell.length_b   1.000
_cell.length_c   1.000
_cell.angle_alpha   90.00
_cell.angle_beta   90.00
_cell.angle_gamma   90.00
#
_symmetry.space_group_name_H-M   'P 1'
#
loop_
_entity.id
_entity.type
_entity.pdbx_description
1 polymer ?
#
loop_
_entity_poly.entity_id
_entity_poly.type
_entity_poly.pdbx_seq_one_letter_code
_entity_poly.pdbx_strand_id
1 'polypeptide(L)'
;MTEITRQALGRKAKLGQLYDASSDVFLDANLYGQNNGMETFSIDAFSTTVSRVSEMSTFEKFAALKVEKELHGLRIRDSEVKKILKS
;
A
#
# COMPACT_ATOMS: atom_id res chain seq x y z
N MET A 1 -9.84 10.52 16.98
CA MET A 1 -9.34 10.53 15.59
C MET A 1 -8.60 9.22 15.40
N THR A 2 -8.93 8.46 14.36
CA THR A 2 -8.30 7.15 14.13
C THR A 2 -7.24 7.31 13.07
N GLU A 3 -5.98 7.05 13.41
CA GLU A 3 -4.87 7.04 12.46
C GLU A 3 -4.77 5.68 11.78
N ILE A 4 -4.40 5.66 10.50
CA ILE A 4 -4.15 4.44 9.74
C ILE A 4 -2.74 4.48 9.16
N THR A 5 -2.05 3.35 9.21
CA THR A 5 -0.78 3.12 8.50
C THR A 5 -1.04 2.16 7.37
N ARG A 6 -0.43 2.41 6.21
CA ARG A 6 -0.51 1.50 5.05
C ARG A 6 0.83 1.36 4.36
N GLN A 7 1.16 0.13 3.99
CA GLN A 7 2.36 -0.14 3.20
C GLN A 7 2.22 0.39 1.76
N ALA A 8 3.25 1.08 1.27
CA ALA A 8 3.28 1.61 -0.08
C ALA A 8 3.38 0.51 -1.15
N LEU A 9 4.00 -0.64 -0.82
CA LEU A 9 4.12 -1.81 -1.70
C LEU A 9 4.67 -1.49 -3.10
N GLY A 10 5.66 -0.58 -3.16
CA GLY A 10 6.29 -0.13 -4.40
C GLY A 10 5.54 1.00 -5.12
N ARG A 11 4.36 1.40 -4.66
CA ARG A 11 3.65 2.59 -5.15
C ARG A 11 4.35 3.85 -4.67
N LYS A 12 4.41 4.87 -5.51
CA LYS A 12 4.87 6.21 -5.13
C LYS A 12 3.69 7.01 -4.61
N ALA A 13 3.82 7.60 -3.42
CA ALA A 13 2.85 8.51 -2.85
C ALA A 13 3.49 9.88 -2.68
N LYS A 14 2.69 10.94 -2.86
CA LYS A 14 3.09 12.32 -2.54
C LYS A 14 2.43 12.76 -1.24
N LEU A 15 3.08 13.67 -0.52
CA LEU A 15 2.45 14.30 0.65
C LEU A 15 1.15 15.00 0.24
N GLY A 16 0.10 14.82 1.05
CA GLY A 16 -1.23 15.37 0.81
C GLY A 16 -2.05 14.68 -0.28
N GLN A 17 -1.51 13.66 -0.93
CA GLN A 17 -2.25 12.89 -1.93
C GLN A 17 -3.44 12.17 -1.28
N LEU A 18 -4.62 12.28 -1.88
CA LEU A 18 -5.80 11.58 -1.39
C LEU A 18 -5.67 10.07 -1.62
N TYR A 19 -6.16 9.28 -0.67
CA TYR A 19 -6.11 7.83 -0.71
C TYR A 19 -7.51 7.25 -0.58
N ASP A 20 -7.90 6.41 -1.55
CA ASP A 20 -9.15 5.64 -1.50
C ASP A 20 -8.90 4.28 -0.82
N ALA A 21 -9.47 4.11 0.38
CA ALA A 21 -9.34 2.88 1.16
C ALA A 21 -10.12 1.69 0.58
N SER A 22 -11.12 1.94 -0.27
CA SER A 22 -11.97 0.90 -0.86
C SER A 22 -11.29 0.23 -2.04
N SER A 23 -10.51 0.98 -2.82
CA SER A 23 -9.78 0.48 -3.99
C SER A 23 -8.29 0.30 -3.75
N ASP A 24 -7.76 0.77 -2.61
CA ASP A 24 -6.33 0.82 -2.29
C ASP A 24 -5.53 1.53 -3.39
N VAL A 25 -5.93 2.77 -3.69
CA VAL A 25 -5.28 3.61 -4.72
C VAL A 25 -5.08 5.02 -4.21
N PHE A 26 -3.92 5.61 -4.54
CA PHE A 26 -3.70 7.04 -4.40
C PHE A 26 -4.31 7.78 -5.59
N LEU A 27 -5.20 8.73 -5.30
CA LEU A 27 -5.91 9.53 -6.31
C LEU A 27 -4.98 10.64 -6.83
N ASP A 28 -5.25 11.16 -8.03
CA ASP A 28 -4.50 12.30 -8.59
C ASP A 28 -4.86 13.66 -7.93
N ALA A 29 -5.80 13.63 -6.98
CA ALA A 29 -6.16 14.77 -6.17
C ALA A 29 -5.21 14.94 -4.97
N ASN A 30 -4.90 16.20 -4.64
CA ASN A 30 -4.06 16.55 -3.50
C ASN A 30 -4.79 17.58 -2.62
N LEU A 31 -4.75 17.39 -1.30
CA LEU A 31 -5.28 18.33 -0.31
C LEU A 31 -4.67 19.74 -0.43
N TYR A 32 -3.44 19.82 -0.94
CA TYR A 32 -2.70 21.05 -1.12
C TYR A 32 -2.96 21.72 -2.50
N GLY A 33 -3.77 21.14 -3.40
CA GLY A 33 -3.99 21.67 -4.75
C GLY A 33 -2.73 21.72 -5.63
N GLN A 34 -2.70 22.59 -6.66
CA GLN A 34 -1.49 22.94 -7.42
C GLN A 34 -0.66 24.00 -6.66
N ASN A 35 -0.09 23.70 -5.49
CA ASN A 35 0.65 24.71 -4.72
C ASN A 35 2.16 24.67 -4.97
N ASN A 36 2.62 25.72 -5.67
CA ASN A 36 3.99 26.09 -6.01
C ASN A 36 4.82 26.63 -4.82
N GLY A 37 4.73 26.02 -3.64
CA GLY A 37 5.41 26.62 -2.47
C GLY A 37 5.43 25.80 -1.18
N MET A 38 5.24 24.48 -1.26
CA MET A 38 5.38 23.64 -0.08
C MET A 38 6.87 23.52 0.24
N GLU A 39 7.29 24.00 1.41
CA GLU A 39 8.66 23.84 1.88
C GLU A 39 8.99 22.33 1.92
N THR A 40 9.94 21.93 1.09
CA THR A 40 10.44 20.56 1.07
C THR A 40 11.35 20.36 2.27
N PHE A 41 10.91 19.53 3.21
CA PHE A 41 11.75 19.03 4.29
C PHE A 41 12.19 17.61 3.94
N SER A 42 13.50 17.39 3.90
CA SER A 42 14.08 16.06 3.74
C SER A 42 14.33 15.46 5.11
N ILE A 43 13.80 14.26 5.35
CA ILE A 43 14.06 13.49 6.57
C ILE A 43 14.90 12.28 6.17
N ASP A 44 16.11 12.19 6.71
CA ASP A 44 16.97 11.04 6.49
C ASP A 44 16.63 9.94 7.52
N ALA A 45 15.92 8.92 7.05
CA ALA A 45 15.68 7.69 7.80
C ALA A 45 16.28 6.52 7.03
N PHE A 46 17.49 6.09 7.41
CA PHE A 46 18.16 4.96 6.77
C PHE A 46 18.30 3.79 7.75
N SER A 47 17.76 2.63 7.36
CA SER A 47 17.98 1.37 8.05
C SER A 47 17.97 0.25 7.02
N THR A 48 18.91 -0.70 7.14
CA THR A 48 18.99 -1.87 6.27
C THR A 48 18.78 -3.13 7.10
N THR A 49 17.87 -3.99 6.65
CA THR A 49 17.63 -5.30 7.26
C THR A 49 17.45 -6.31 6.14
N VAL A 50 18.08 -7.49 6.27
CA VAL A 50 17.96 -8.58 5.29
C VAL A 50 17.22 -9.73 5.95
N SER A 51 16.25 -10.30 5.25
CA SER A 51 15.50 -11.48 5.69
C SER A 51 15.55 -12.55 4.61
N ARG A 52 15.81 -13.81 5.01
CA ARG A 52 15.74 -14.95 4.08
C ARG A 52 14.28 -15.30 3.84
N VAL A 53 13.93 -15.47 2.57
CA VAL A 53 12.60 -15.87 2.11
C VAL A 53 12.76 -17.24 1.45
N SER A 54 12.54 -18.32 2.19
CA SER A 54 12.34 -19.67 1.60
C SER A 54 10.93 -19.75 1.00
N GLU A 55 10.48 -20.90 0.49
CA GLU A 55 9.12 -21.07 -0.07
C GLU A 55 8.04 -20.63 0.93
N MET A 56 7.62 -19.37 0.83
CA MET A 56 6.70 -18.72 1.76
C MET A 56 5.32 -18.64 1.11
N SER A 57 4.31 -19.02 1.89
CA SER A 57 2.90 -18.77 1.59
C SER A 57 2.61 -17.27 1.44
N THR A 58 1.48 -16.93 0.83
CA THR A 58 1.07 -15.52 0.65
C THR A 58 0.94 -14.78 1.98
N PHE A 59 0.44 -15.45 3.02
CA PHE A 59 0.30 -14.85 4.35
C PHE A 59 1.65 -14.56 5.02
N GLU A 60 2.63 -15.44 4.85
CA GLU A 60 3.99 -15.22 5.35
C GLU A 60 4.66 -14.04 4.64
N LYS A 61 4.40 -13.85 3.33
CA LYS A 61 4.86 -12.66 2.59
C LYS A 61 4.21 -11.37 3.12
N PHE A 62 2.91 -11.39 3.42
CA PHE A 62 2.22 -10.25 4.03
C PHE A 62 2.80 -9.91 5.40
N ALA A 63 3.08 -10.92 6.23
CA ALA A 63 3.72 -10.70 7.53
C ALA A 63 5.12 -10.08 7.39
N ALA A 64 5.94 -10.60 6.47
CA ALA A 64 7.30 -10.08 6.23
C ALA A 64 7.30 -8.62 5.75
N LEU A 65 6.31 -8.25 4.92
CA LEU A 65 6.14 -6.89 4.41
C LEU A 65 5.30 -6.00 5.33
N LYS A 66 4.85 -6.49 6.50
CA LYS A 66 3.96 -5.79 7.43
C LYS A 66 2.68 -5.27 6.77
N VAL A 67 2.11 -6.05 5.85
CA VAL A 67 0.88 -5.71 5.14
C VAL A 67 -0.31 -5.90 6.07
N GLU A 68 -1.14 -4.88 6.17
CA GLU A 68 -2.33 -4.86 7.01
C GLU A 68 -3.43 -5.79 6.46
N LYS A 69 -4.25 -6.36 7.35
CA LYS A 69 -5.23 -7.40 6.99
C LYS A 69 -6.24 -6.93 5.94
N GLU A 70 -6.56 -5.65 5.97
CA GLU A 70 -7.48 -4.98 5.05
C GLU A 70 -6.97 -5.03 3.60
N LEU A 71 -5.66 -5.14 3.39
CA LEU A 71 -5.05 -5.24 2.07
C LEU A 71 -4.89 -6.68 1.57
N HIS A 72 -5.12 -7.70 2.42
CA HIS A 72 -4.93 -9.10 2.04
C HIS A 72 -5.93 -9.57 0.97
N GLY A 73 -7.12 -8.93 0.90
CA GLY A 73 -8.24 -9.36 0.05
C GLY A 73 -8.46 -8.55 -1.23
N LEU A 74 -7.71 -7.46 -1.46
CA LEU A 74 -7.99 -6.53 -2.57
C LEU A 74 -7.60 -7.07 -3.95
N ARG A 75 -6.77 -8.12 -4.03
CA ARG A 75 -6.32 -8.72 -5.30
C ARG A 75 -6.70 -10.19 -5.51
N ILE A 76 -7.29 -10.85 -4.52
CA ILE A 76 -7.69 -12.28 -4.61
C ILE A 76 -9.04 -12.44 -5.33
N ARG A 77 -9.86 -11.38 -5.41
CA ARG A 77 -11.23 -11.47 -5.94
C ARG A 77 -11.34 -11.64 -7.46
N ASP A 78 -10.37 -11.18 -8.27
CA ASP A 78 -10.57 -11.19 -9.73
C ASP A 78 -10.19 -12.52 -10.42
N SER A 79 -9.23 -13.26 -9.86
CA SER A 79 -8.77 -14.53 -10.45
C SER A 79 -9.52 -15.76 -9.91
N GLU A 80 -9.97 -15.75 -8.65
CA GLU A 80 -10.68 -16.89 -8.05
C GLU A 80 -12.19 -16.86 -8.31
N VAL A 81 -12.83 -15.67 -8.36
CA VAL A 81 -14.26 -15.55 -8.70
C VAL A 81 -14.54 -15.99 -10.15
N LYS A 82 -13.62 -15.74 -11.09
CA LYS A 82 -13.73 -16.22 -12.48
C LYS A 82 -13.62 -17.74 -12.63
N LYS A 83 -12.97 -18.43 -11.68
CA LYS A 83 -12.95 -19.90 -11.65
C LYS A 83 -14.25 -20.49 -11.12
N ILE A 84 -14.88 -19.82 -10.15
CA ILE A 84 -16.15 -20.27 -9.55
C ILE A 84 -17.34 -20.04 -10.49
N LEU A 85 -17.34 -18.95 -11.29
CA LEU A 85 -18.43 -18.64 -12.24
C LEU A 85 -18.34 -19.38 -13.60
N LYS A 86 -17.33 -20.25 -13.78
CA LYS A 86 -17.16 -21.07 -14.99
C LYS A 86 -17.23 -22.58 -14.71
N SER A 87 -17.58 -22.99 -13.49
CA SER A 87 -17.92 -24.36 -13.14
C SER A 87 -19.41 -24.50 -12.90
#